data_AF-A0A3D4JHN5-F1
#
_entry.id   AF-A0A3D4JHN5-F1
#
_cell.length_a   1.000
_cell.length_b   1.000
_cell.length_c   1.000
_cell.angle_alpha   90.00
_cell.angle_beta   90.00
_cell.angle_gamma   90.00
#
_symmetry.space_group_name_H-M   'P 1'
#
loop_
_entity.id
_entity.type
_entity.pdbx_description
1 polymer ?
#
loop_
_entity_poly.entity_id
_entity_poly.type
_entity_poly.pdbx_seq_one_letter_code
_entity_poly.pdbx_strand_id
1 'polypeptide(L)'
;IELEPDQSFSTDHCGTCNRCITACPTHCILPNRTLVSNRCISYLTIELEPDQSFSTDHCGTCNRCITACPTHCILPNRTLDSNRCISYLTIEHKTEISEELRNQIGNWIFGCDVCQQVCPWNRFSQPADSAFETKIPLPVLSGDLLLDPSTFNQRFKKSPIKRAKRRGYVRNIAIAIGNNKNKKDIPLLEKALQDDESLIQTHAKWALKKINNE
;
A
#
# COMPACT_ATOMS: atom_id res chain seq x y z
N ILE A 1 -3.51 -5.82 36.13
CA ILE A 1 -4.48 -5.43 35.09
C ILE A 1 -4.81 -6.72 34.36
N GLU A 2 -5.93 -7.34 34.70
CA GLU A 2 -6.47 -8.45 33.91
C GLU A 2 -6.87 -7.85 32.56
N LEU A 3 -6.23 -8.34 31.48
CA LEU A 3 -6.62 -7.97 30.13
C LEU A 3 -7.90 -8.73 29.82
N GLU A 4 -9.00 -8.03 29.58
CA GLU A 4 -10.20 -8.65 29.02
C GLU A 4 -9.82 -9.27 27.65
N PRO A 5 -10.26 -10.50 27.36
CA PRO A 5 -9.99 -11.13 26.08
C PRO A 5 -10.61 -10.30 24.95
N ASP A 6 -9.87 -10.17 23.83
CA ASP A 6 -10.36 -9.49 22.63
C ASP A 6 -11.74 -10.03 22.24
N GLN A 7 -12.66 -9.12 21.90
CA GLN A 7 -13.94 -9.51 21.33
C GLN A 7 -13.67 -10.26 20.03
N SER A 8 -13.95 -11.56 20.03
CA SER A 8 -13.91 -12.35 18.81
C SER A 8 -14.94 -11.76 17.84
N PHE A 9 -14.48 -11.39 16.65
CA PHE A 9 -15.39 -11.07 15.55
C PHE A 9 -16.09 -12.38 15.15
N SER A 10 -17.20 -12.70 15.80
CA SER A 10 -17.95 -13.95 15.59
C SER A 10 -18.72 -13.97 14.28
N THR A 11 -18.82 -12.84 13.59
CA THR A 11 -19.57 -12.72 12.34
C THR A 11 -18.69 -13.09 11.15
N ASP A 12 -19.03 -14.21 10.52
CA ASP A 12 -18.52 -14.58 9.21
C ASP A 12 -18.96 -13.56 8.13
N HIS A 13 -18.01 -12.81 7.59
CA HIS A 13 -18.26 -11.80 6.55
C HIS A 13 -18.28 -12.40 5.13
N CYS A 14 -17.95 -13.68 4.96
CA CYS A 14 -17.94 -14.32 3.65
C CYS A 14 -19.35 -14.73 3.18
N GLY A 15 -20.31 -14.91 4.09
CA GLY A 15 -21.69 -15.28 3.73
C GLY A 15 -21.75 -16.54 2.85
N THR A 16 -22.31 -16.45 1.64
CA THR A 16 -22.35 -17.54 0.64
C THR A 16 -21.18 -17.52 -0.36
N CYS A 17 -20.20 -16.63 -0.18
CA CYS A 17 -19.06 -16.52 -1.10
C CYS A 17 -18.17 -17.76 -1.05
N ASN A 18 -17.93 -18.37 -2.22
CA ASN A 18 -17.06 -19.54 -2.39
C ASN A 18 -15.87 -19.27 -3.33
N ARG A 19 -15.51 -18.00 -3.56
CA ARG A 19 -14.45 -17.62 -4.52
C ARG A 19 -13.11 -18.27 -4.22
N CYS A 20 -12.74 -18.40 -2.95
CA CYS A 20 -11.50 -19.06 -2.55
C CYS A 20 -11.51 -20.58 -2.85
N ILE A 21 -12.67 -21.23 -2.69
CA ILE A 21 -12.85 -22.67 -2.98
C ILE A 21 -12.77 -22.91 -4.49
N THR A 22 -13.46 -22.09 -5.30
CA THR A 22 -13.49 -22.27 -6.76
C THR A 22 -12.19 -21.84 -7.45
N ALA A 23 -11.47 -20.85 -6.89
CA ALA A 23 -10.20 -20.41 -7.43
C ALA A 23 -8.99 -21.25 -6.97
N CYS A 24 -9.18 -22.17 -6.01
CA CYS A 24 -8.09 -23.02 -5.51
C CYS A 24 -7.72 -24.09 -6.56
N PRO A 25 -6.53 -24.02 -7.17
CA PRO A 25 -6.15 -24.92 -8.28
C PRO A 25 -5.97 -26.37 -7.84
N THR A 26 -5.71 -26.60 -6.55
CA THR A 26 -5.50 -27.93 -5.97
C THR A 26 -6.70 -28.41 -5.16
N HIS A 27 -7.79 -27.64 -5.13
CA HIS A 27 -8.97 -27.89 -4.31
C HIS A 27 -8.63 -28.22 -2.84
N CYS A 28 -7.61 -27.55 -2.30
CA CYS A 28 -7.20 -27.71 -0.91
C CYS A 28 -8.16 -27.06 0.07
N ILE A 29 -8.99 -26.10 -0.37
CA ILE A 29 -10.05 -25.50 0.44
C ILE A 29 -11.35 -26.26 0.16
N LEU A 30 -11.85 -26.96 1.17
CA LEU A 30 -13.08 -27.75 1.07
C LEU A 30 -14.35 -26.86 1.13
N PRO A 31 -15.52 -27.36 0.70
CA PRO A 31 -16.79 -26.60 0.78
C PRO A 31 -17.16 -26.12 2.19
N ASN A 32 -16.72 -26.82 3.23
CA ASN A 32 -16.88 -26.44 4.63
C ASN A 32 -15.81 -25.43 5.12
N ARG A 33 -15.01 -24.87 4.21
CA ARG A 33 -13.92 -23.92 4.45
C ARG A 33 -12.77 -24.47 5.29
N THR A 34 -12.67 -25.78 5.43
CA THR A 34 -11.49 -26.43 5.99
C THR A 34 -10.38 -26.52 4.95
N LEU A 35 -9.14 -26.27 5.38
CA LEU A 35 -7.95 -26.43 4.55
C LEU A 35 -7.39 -27.85 4.70
N VAL A 36 -7.19 -28.52 3.57
CA VAL A 36 -6.43 -29.76 3.46
C VAL A 36 -4.98 -29.39 3.14
N SER A 37 -4.17 -29.26 4.19
CA SER A 37 -2.80 -28.73 4.13
C SER A 37 -1.92 -29.44 3.09
N ASN A 38 -1.98 -30.77 3.03
CA ASN A 38 -1.17 -31.56 2.09
C ASN A 38 -1.56 -31.42 0.60
N ARG A 39 -2.67 -30.73 0.29
CA ARG A 39 -3.05 -30.35 -1.08
C ARG A 39 -2.74 -28.89 -1.38
N CYS A 40 -2.38 -28.08 -0.38
CA CYS A 40 -2.18 -26.66 -0.57
C CYS A 40 -0.84 -26.40 -1.26
N ILE A 41 -0.86 -25.67 -2.38
CA ILE A 41 0.35 -25.39 -3.16
C ILE A 41 1.41 -24.59 -2.39
N SER A 42 0.98 -23.87 -1.34
CA SER A 42 1.86 -23.09 -0.46
C SER A 42 2.39 -23.88 0.73
N TYR A 43 1.87 -25.08 1.00
CA TYR A 43 2.37 -25.91 2.08
C TYR A 43 3.39 -26.90 1.54
N LEU A 44 4.52 -26.95 2.22
CA LEU A 44 5.45 -28.05 2.07
C LEU A 44 4.78 -29.31 2.63
N THR A 45 4.81 -30.41 1.88
CA THR A 45 4.32 -31.72 2.36
C THR A 45 5.31 -32.39 3.30
N ILE A 46 6.46 -31.76 3.56
CA ILE A 46 7.42 -32.20 4.57
C ILE A 46 7.02 -31.62 5.93
N GLU A 47 6.99 -32.47 6.94
CA GLU A 47 6.89 -32.02 8.33
C GLU A 47 8.21 -31.34 8.71
N LEU A 48 8.11 -30.09 9.14
CA LEU A 48 9.23 -29.30 9.63
C LEU A 48 8.97 -29.00 11.11
N GLU A 49 9.98 -29.22 11.94
CA GLU A 49 9.96 -28.76 13.32
C GLU A 49 9.89 -27.23 13.34
N PRO A 50 8.91 -26.62 14.05
CA PRO A 50 8.84 -25.18 14.18
C PRO A 50 10.09 -24.63 14.88
N ASP A 51 10.60 -23.49 14.40
CA ASP A 51 11.63 -22.75 15.12
C ASP A 51 11.11 -22.27 16.48
N GLN A 52 12.05 -22.02 17.40
CA GLN A 52 11.71 -21.42 18.68
C GLN A 52 11.10 -20.02 18.48
N SER A 53 10.09 -19.70 19.29
CA SER A 53 9.50 -18.37 19.31
C SER A 53 10.55 -17.32 19.64
N PHE A 54 10.41 -16.12 19.08
CA PHE A 54 11.22 -14.99 19.52
C PHE A 54 11.01 -14.75 21.02
N SER A 55 12.09 -14.75 21.79
CA SER A 55 12.04 -14.68 23.25
C SER A 55 11.93 -13.25 23.79
N THR A 56 12.19 -12.23 22.96
CA THR A 56 12.30 -10.83 23.41
C THR A 56 11.58 -9.85 22.49
N ASP A 57 10.81 -8.95 23.11
CA ASP A 57 10.32 -7.75 22.44
C ASP A 57 11.42 -6.68 22.37
N HIS A 58 11.97 -6.48 21.17
CA HIS A 58 12.99 -5.48 20.91
C HIS A 58 12.45 -4.04 20.90
N CYS A 59 11.14 -3.83 20.77
CA CYS A 59 10.58 -2.47 20.79
C CYS A 59 10.59 -1.88 22.20
N GLY A 60 10.30 -2.67 23.23
CA GLY A 60 10.18 -2.19 24.61
C GLY A 60 9.21 -1.00 24.71
N THR A 61 9.70 0.14 25.20
CA THR A 61 8.93 1.39 25.31
C THR A 61 9.02 2.31 24.08
N CYS A 62 9.74 1.92 23.02
CA CYS A 62 9.91 2.72 21.82
C CYS A 62 8.57 2.92 21.08
N ASN A 63 8.24 4.16 20.75
CA ASN A 63 7.06 4.54 19.98
C ASN A 63 7.39 5.41 18.75
N ARG A 64 8.65 5.42 18.28
CA ARG A 64 9.11 6.30 17.18
C ARG A 64 8.29 6.16 15.91
N CYS A 65 7.96 4.93 15.51
CA CYS A 65 7.15 4.67 14.31
C CYS A 65 5.72 5.20 14.46
N ILE A 66 5.13 5.09 15.66
CA ILE A 66 3.80 5.62 16.00
C ILE A 66 3.81 7.15 15.88
N THR A 67 4.78 7.80 16.52
CA THR A 67 4.89 9.27 16.51
C THR A 67 5.20 9.83 15.13
N ALA A 68 6.03 9.16 14.33
CA ALA A 68 6.45 9.64 13.02
C ALA A 68 5.45 9.36 11.88
N CYS A 69 4.50 8.44 12.07
CA CYS A 69 3.56 8.06 11.03
C CYS A 69 2.69 9.27 10.61
N PRO A 70 2.74 9.74 9.34
CA PRO A 70 2.07 10.97 8.93
C PRO A 70 0.55 10.92 9.05
N THR A 71 -0.02 9.72 8.95
CA THR A 71 -1.48 9.49 9.00
C THR A 71 -1.95 8.89 10.32
N HIS A 72 -1.04 8.70 11.27
CA HIS A 72 -1.28 8.03 12.54
C HIS A 72 -1.94 6.65 12.39
N CYS A 73 -1.55 5.90 11.35
CA CYS A 73 -2.12 4.58 11.08
C CYS A 73 -1.61 3.48 12.03
N ILE A 74 -0.48 3.71 12.72
CA ILE A 74 0.04 2.78 13.72
C ILE A 74 -0.51 3.19 15.09
N LEU A 75 -1.28 2.31 15.72
CA LEU A 75 -2.00 2.58 16.96
C LEU A 75 -1.14 2.26 18.21
N PRO A 76 -1.45 2.83 19.38
CA PRO A 76 -0.70 2.59 20.62
C PRO A 76 -0.60 1.12 21.05
N ASN A 77 -1.59 0.29 20.68
CA ASN A 77 -1.60 -1.15 20.93
C ASN A 77 -0.78 -1.96 19.89
N ARG A 78 0.05 -1.29 19.08
CA ARG A 78 0.90 -1.90 18.03
C ARG A 78 0.11 -2.58 16.91
N THR A 79 -1.15 -2.20 16.73
CA THR A 79 -1.95 -2.58 15.55
C THR A 79 -1.88 -1.50 14.47
N LEU A 80 -2.31 -1.84 13.26
CA LEU A 80 -2.25 -0.99 12.08
C LEU A 80 -3.66 -0.81 11.48
N ASP A 81 -4.11 0.43 11.34
CA ASP A 81 -5.25 0.77 10.49
C ASP A 81 -4.78 0.91 9.03
N SER A 82 -5.01 -0.12 8.23
CA SER A 82 -4.59 -0.16 6.83
C SER A 82 -5.28 0.91 5.97
N ASN A 83 -6.50 1.35 6.33
CA ASN A 83 -7.24 2.36 5.56
C ASN A 83 -6.57 3.74 5.61
N ARG A 84 -5.68 3.97 6.57
CA ARG A 84 -4.90 5.21 6.73
C ARG A 84 -3.45 5.03 6.31
N CYS A 85 -2.96 3.80 6.14
CA CYS A 85 -1.57 3.53 5.81
C CYS A 85 -1.23 4.03 4.40
N ILE A 86 -0.28 4.96 4.27
CA ILE A 86 0.15 5.51 2.97
C ILE A 86 0.60 4.40 2.00
N SER A 87 1.28 3.37 2.50
CA SER A 87 1.69 2.23 1.67
C SER A 87 0.47 1.49 1.08
N TYR A 88 -0.54 1.19 1.90
CA TYR A 88 -1.79 0.61 1.42
C TYR A 88 -2.53 1.53 0.43
N LEU A 89 -2.66 2.81 0.79
CA LEU A 89 -3.35 3.82 -0.02
C LEU A 89 -2.71 3.96 -1.41
N THR A 90 -1.39 3.92 -1.50
CA THR A 90 -0.67 4.12 -2.76
C THR A 90 -0.53 2.83 -3.59
N ILE A 91 -0.50 1.66 -2.96
CA ILE A 91 -0.28 0.37 -3.64
C ILE A 91 -1.59 -0.38 -3.90
N GLU A 92 -2.44 -0.54 -2.89
CA GLU A 92 -3.58 -1.47 -2.92
C GLU A 92 -4.92 -0.77 -3.12
N HIS A 93 -5.11 0.42 -2.53
CA HIS A 93 -6.38 1.12 -2.59
C HIS A 93 -6.71 1.55 -4.02
N LYS A 94 -7.84 1.06 -4.57
CA LYS A 94 -8.22 1.26 -5.99
C LYS A 94 -9.25 2.35 -6.23
N THR A 95 -9.80 2.90 -5.16
CA THR A 95 -10.85 3.92 -5.23
C THR A 95 -10.29 5.28 -4.83
N GLU A 96 -11.19 6.25 -4.65
CA GLU A 96 -10.87 7.60 -4.22
C GLU A 96 -10.27 7.61 -2.81
N ILE A 97 -9.20 8.40 -2.61
CA ILE A 97 -8.62 8.65 -1.29
C ILE A 97 -9.31 9.90 -0.73
N SER A 98 -9.71 9.91 0.54
CA SER A 98 -10.37 11.08 1.15
C SER A 98 -9.46 12.31 1.16
N GLU A 99 -10.04 13.52 1.07
CA GLU A 99 -9.26 14.77 1.05
C GLU A 99 -8.38 14.96 2.29
N GLU A 100 -8.83 14.51 3.47
CA GLU A 100 -8.04 14.54 4.71
C GLU A 100 -6.72 13.78 4.53
N LEU A 101 -6.78 12.55 3.99
CA LEU A 101 -5.62 11.71 3.77
C LEU A 101 -4.75 12.20 2.61
N ARG A 102 -5.33 12.81 1.56
CA ARG A 102 -4.55 13.38 0.43
C ARG A 102 -3.50 14.37 0.92
N ASN A 103 -3.83 15.23 1.89
CA ASN A 103 -2.89 16.20 2.45
C ASN A 103 -1.75 15.51 3.24
N GLN A 104 -2.07 14.44 3.97
CA GLN A 104 -1.10 13.72 4.82
C GLN A 104 -0.17 12.79 4.01
N ILE A 105 -0.55 12.42 2.79
CA ILE A 105 0.28 11.59 1.88
C ILE A 105 1.56 12.31 1.45
N GLY A 106 1.59 13.65 1.40
CA GLY A 106 2.77 14.38 0.94
C GLY A 106 3.18 13.99 -0.48
N ASN A 107 4.46 13.65 -0.67
CA ASN A 107 5.07 13.33 -1.98
C ASN A 107 5.18 11.83 -2.27
N TRP A 108 4.55 10.98 -1.46
CA TRP A 108 4.61 9.53 -1.63
C TRP A 108 3.74 9.08 -2.82
N ILE A 109 4.39 8.63 -3.90
CA ILE A 109 3.72 8.10 -5.09
C ILE A 109 3.46 6.59 -4.99
N PHE A 110 4.37 5.84 -4.36
CA PHE A 110 4.28 4.38 -4.25
C PHE A 110 5.00 3.90 -2.99
N GLY A 111 4.27 3.31 -2.05
CA GLY A 111 4.81 2.89 -0.77
C GLY A 111 5.03 4.05 0.22
N CYS A 112 5.47 3.70 1.42
CA CYS A 112 5.90 4.64 2.46
C CYS A 112 6.83 3.91 3.43
N ASP A 113 8.00 4.49 3.68
CA ASP A 113 9.02 3.89 4.53
C ASP A 113 9.26 4.66 5.82
N VAL A 114 8.46 5.68 6.14
CA VAL A 114 8.66 6.55 7.31
C VAL A 114 8.81 5.75 8.60
N CYS A 115 7.95 4.76 8.84
CA CYS A 115 8.00 3.93 10.05
C CYS A 115 9.29 3.09 10.14
N GLN A 116 9.84 2.67 9.00
CA GLN A 116 11.11 1.95 8.92
C GLN A 116 12.29 2.91 9.07
N GLN A 117 12.27 4.06 8.42
CA GLN A 117 13.35 5.04 8.47
C GLN A 117 13.65 5.55 9.89
N VAL A 118 12.62 5.67 10.74
CA VAL A 118 12.78 6.08 12.13
C VAL A 118 13.06 4.92 13.10
N CYS A 119 12.97 3.67 12.63
CA CYS A 119 13.16 2.49 13.46
C CYS A 119 14.63 2.35 13.88
N PRO A 120 14.95 2.35 15.19
CA PRO A 120 16.34 2.26 15.65
C PRO A 120 16.97 0.90 15.34
N TRP A 121 16.17 -0.13 15.12
CA TRP A 121 16.64 -1.49 14.82
C TRP A 121 17.10 -1.66 13.37
N ASN A 122 16.70 -0.76 12.46
CA ASN A 122 17.14 -0.83 11.07
C ASN A 122 18.63 -0.56 10.89
N ARG A 123 19.33 -0.02 11.90
CA ARG A 123 20.81 0.04 11.88
C ARG A 123 21.49 -1.34 11.88
N PHE A 124 20.75 -2.39 12.24
CA PHE A 124 21.24 -3.77 12.25
C PHE A 124 20.84 -4.54 10.98
N SER A 125 20.20 -3.88 10.01
CA SER A 125 19.82 -4.53 8.74
C SER A 125 21.05 -4.89 7.93
N GLN A 126 21.01 -6.06 7.30
CA GLN A 126 22.02 -6.46 6.33
C GLN A 126 21.83 -5.69 5.00
N PRO A 127 22.89 -5.49 4.20
CA PRO A 127 22.76 -4.96 2.85
C PRO A 127 21.80 -5.79 2.01
N ALA A 128 21.07 -5.13 1.11
CA ALA A 128 20.22 -5.83 0.14
C ALA A 128 21.09 -6.68 -0.81
N ASP A 129 20.59 -7.86 -1.17
CA ASP A 129 21.18 -8.68 -2.22
C ASP A 129 21.13 -7.93 -3.56
N SER A 130 22.22 -7.97 -4.33
CA SER A 130 22.36 -7.28 -5.61
C SER A 130 21.31 -7.72 -6.64
N ALA A 131 20.72 -8.90 -6.48
CA ALA A 131 19.57 -9.34 -7.25
C ALA A 131 18.36 -8.39 -7.15
N PHE A 132 18.25 -7.63 -6.05
CA PHE A 132 17.17 -6.67 -5.79
C PHE A 132 17.55 -5.22 -6.12
N GLU A 133 18.72 -4.97 -6.73
CA GLU A 133 19.06 -3.63 -7.22
C GLU A 133 17.98 -3.11 -8.18
N THR A 134 17.62 -1.83 -8.01
CA THR A 134 16.54 -1.23 -8.77
C THR A 134 16.96 -1.03 -10.23
N LYS A 135 16.42 -1.86 -11.12
CA LYS A 135 16.64 -1.77 -12.58
C LYS A 135 15.52 -0.99 -13.30
N ILE A 136 14.65 -0.34 -12.54
CA ILE A 136 13.44 0.34 -13.04
C ILE A 136 13.66 1.85 -12.92
N PRO A 137 13.27 2.65 -13.92
CA PRO A 137 13.38 4.11 -13.84
C PRO A 137 12.58 4.65 -12.65
N LEU A 138 13.18 5.58 -11.91
CA LEU A 138 12.49 6.31 -10.84
C LEU A 138 11.31 7.12 -11.43
N PRO A 139 10.19 7.24 -10.70
CA PRO A 139 9.07 8.09 -11.08
C PRO A 139 9.53 9.52 -11.40
N VAL A 140 9.11 10.05 -12.55
CA VAL A 140 9.25 11.48 -12.84
C VAL A 140 7.94 12.15 -12.47
N LEU A 141 7.95 12.87 -11.33
CA LEU A 141 6.73 13.34 -10.64
C LEU A 141 5.71 13.96 -11.62
N SER A 142 6.08 15.01 -12.36
CA SER A 142 5.17 15.67 -13.28
C SER A 142 5.02 14.95 -14.63
N GLY A 143 6.12 14.37 -15.13
CA GLY A 143 6.19 13.76 -16.46
C GLY A 143 5.30 12.53 -16.64
N ASP A 144 4.98 11.87 -15.52
CA ASP A 144 4.21 10.64 -15.52
C ASP A 144 2.69 10.86 -15.36
N LEU A 145 2.24 12.09 -15.10
CA LEU A 145 0.83 12.42 -14.91
C LEU A 145 -0.03 12.09 -16.14
N LEU A 146 0.56 12.15 -17.34
CA LEU A 146 -0.12 11.89 -18.61
C LEU A 146 0.27 10.55 -19.24
N LEU A 147 0.87 9.63 -18.47
CA LEU A 147 1.22 8.30 -18.97
C LEU A 147 -0.04 7.58 -19.46
N ASP A 148 -0.05 7.10 -20.70
CA ASP A 148 -1.11 6.27 -21.23
C ASP A 148 -0.98 4.81 -20.73
N PRO A 149 -2.04 3.99 -20.84
CA PRO A 149 -2.01 2.59 -20.39
C PRO A 149 -0.93 1.72 -21.06
N SER A 150 -0.64 1.93 -22.35
CA SER A 150 0.36 1.16 -23.09
C SER A 150 1.75 1.46 -22.58
N THR A 151 2.11 2.74 -22.51
CA THR A 151 3.41 3.20 -22.01
C THR A 151 3.62 2.81 -20.54
N PHE A 152 2.60 2.94 -19.69
CA PHE A 152 2.66 2.48 -18.29
C PHE A 152 2.99 0.98 -18.21
N ASN A 153 2.28 0.15 -18.98
CA ASN A 153 2.47 -1.30 -18.96
C ASN A 153 3.85 -1.72 -19.48
N GLN A 154 4.35 -1.04 -20.51
CA GLN A 154 5.68 -1.30 -21.05
C GLN A 154 6.76 -0.91 -20.05
N ARG A 155 6.70 0.32 -19.51
CA ARG A 155 7.69 0.86 -18.57
C ARG A 155 7.78 0.04 -17.28
N PHE A 156 6.63 -0.38 -16.74
CA PHE A 156 6.57 -1.05 -15.44
C PHE A 156 6.38 -2.58 -15.53
N LYS A 157 6.58 -3.23 -16.69
CA LYS A 157 6.29 -4.66 -16.94
C LYS A 157 6.76 -5.63 -15.84
N LYS A 158 7.92 -5.34 -15.22
CA LYS A 158 8.54 -6.16 -14.15
C LYS A 158 8.71 -5.37 -12.83
N SER A 159 7.89 -4.34 -12.63
CA SER A 159 7.94 -3.48 -11.46
C SER A 159 6.76 -3.75 -10.52
N PRO A 160 6.99 -3.72 -9.19
CA PRO A 160 5.91 -3.69 -8.21
C PRO A 160 4.89 -2.57 -8.45
N ILE A 161 5.27 -1.48 -9.12
CA ILE A 161 4.38 -0.35 -9.47
C ILE A 161 3.14 -0.82 -10.25
N LYS A 162 3.22 -1.92 -11.01
CA LYS A 162 2.04 -2.50 -11.68
C LYS A 162 0.92 -2.89 -10.72
N ARG A 163 1.24 -3.17 -9.45
CA ARG A 163 0.24 -3.49 -8.43
C ARG A 163 -0.71 -2.32 -8.20
N ALA A 164 -0.22 -1.06 -8.23
CA ALA A 164 -1.06 0.14 -8.15
C ALA A 164 -2.01 0.29 -9.34
N LYS A 165 -1.63 -0.27 -10.51
CA LYS A 165 -2.19 0.02 -11.85
C LYS A 165 -1.99 1.49 -12.25
N ARG A 166 -2.10 1.78 -13.54
CA ARG A 166 -1.96 3.15 -14.09
C ARG A 166 -2.84 4.14 -13.33
N ARG A 167 -4.13 3.85 -13.19
CA ARG A 167 -5.07 4.75 -12.49
C ARG A 167 -4.67 5.08 -11.07
N GLY A 168 -4.15 4.13 -10.30
CA GLY A 168 -3.69 4.35 -8.93
C GLY A 168 -2.40 5.16 -8.90
N TYR A 169 -1.46 4.84 -9.80
CA TYR A 169 -0.19 5.54 -9.93
C TYR A 169 -0.37 7.02 -10.31
N VAL A 170 -1.15 7.31 -11.36
CA VAL A 170 -1.44 8.69 -11.80
C VAL A 170 -2.25 9.46 -10.76
N ARG A 171 -3.21 8.81 -10.08
CA ARG A 171 -3.90 9.39 -8.92
C ARG A 171 -2.91 9.84 -7.84
N ASN A 172 -1.93 9.00 -7.48
CA ASN A 172 -0.96 9.34 -6.44
C ASN A 172 -0.04 10.49 -6.88
N ILE A 173 0.33 10.54 -8.16
CA ILE A 173 1.08 11.66 -8.73
C ILE A 173 0.29 12.96 -8.61
N ALA A 174 -1.00 12.97 -8.96
CA ALA A 174 -1.85 14.16 -8.82
C ALA A 174 -1.88 14.65 -7.35
N ILE A 175 -1.99 13.73 -6.39
CA ILE A 175 -1.91 14.05 -4.95
C ILE A 175 -0.55 14.70 -4.60
N ALA A 176 0.56 14.11 -5.03
CA ALA A 176 1.90 14.63 -4.77
C ALA A 176 2.13 16.01 -5.39
N ILE A 177 1.68 16.25 -6.62
CA ILE A 177 1.74 17.55 -7.28
C ILE A 177 0.92 18.60 -6.50
N GLY A 178 -0.30 18.25 -6.09
CA GLY A 178 -1.15 19.13 -5.28
C GLY A 178 -0.51 19.51 -3.93
N ASN A 179 0.17 18.56 -3.28
CA ASN A 179 0.90 18.81 -2.04
C ASN A 179 2.17 19.66 -2.24
N ASN A 180 2.87 19.51 -3.36
CA ASN A 180 4.05 20.30 -3.71
C ASN A 180 3.74 21.75 -4.12
N LYS A 181 2.51 22.02 -4.58
CA LYS A 181 2.02 23.37 -4.94
C LYS A 181 2.84 24.08 -6.02
N ASN A 182 3.50 23.34 -6.89
CA ASN A 182 4.30 23.91 -7.97
C ASN A 182 3.40 24.36 -9.13
N LYS A 183 3.24 25.68 -9.31
CA LYS A 183 2.40 26.28 -10.36
C LYS A 183 2.78 25.87 -11.79
N LYS A 184 4.03 25.40 -12.01
CA LYS A 184 4.47 24.89 -13.32
C LYS A 184 3.74 23.61 -13.75
N ASP A 185 3.15 22.88 -12.81
CA ASP A 185 2.45 21.62 -13.09
C ASP A 185 0.96 21.83 -13.42
N ILE A 186 0.43 23.06 -13.31
CA ILE A 186 -0.97 23.39 -13.63
C ILE A 186 -1.37 22.93 -15.04
N PRO A 187 -0.61 23.21 -16.12
CA PRO A 187 -1.00 22.77 -17.47
C PRO A 187 -1.08 21.25 -17.63
N LEU A 188 -0.30 20.50 -16.83
CA LEU A 188 -0.34 19.03 -16.85
C LEU A 188 -1.60 18.53 -16.12
N LEU A 189 -1.97 19.15 -15.01
CA LEU A 189 -3.20 18.83 -14.28
C LEU A 189 -4.46 19.15 -15.11
N GLU A 190 -4.46 20.26 -15.85
CA GLU A 190 -5.56 20.61 -16.77
C GLU A 190 -5.74 19.55 -17.87
N LYS A 191 -4.64 18.99 -18.39
CA LYS A 191 -4.69 17.87 -19.32
C LYS A 191 -5.18 16.59 -18.65
N ALA A 192 -4.77 16.32 -17.41
CA ALA A 192 -5.21 15.15 -16.64
C ALA A 192 -6.72 15.20 -16.28
N LEU A 193 -7.34 16.38 -16.26
CA LEU A 193 -8.81 16.52 -16.16
C LEU A 193 -9.55 15.93 -17.37
N GLN A 194 -8.88 15.76 -18.51
CA GLN A 194 -9.44 15.19 -19.73
C GLN A 194 -9.17 13.69 -19.87
N ASP A 195 -8.60 13.03 -18.85
CA ASP A 195 -8.34 11.58 -18.86
C ASP A 195 -9.65 10.79 -18.88
N ASP A 196 -9.69 9.61 -19.52
CA ASP A 196 -10.89 8.77 -19.55
C ASP A 196 -11.28 8.22 -18.16
N GLU A 197 -10.35 8.15 -17.20
CA GLU A 197 -10.58 7.62 -15.87
C GLU A 197 -11.05 8.71 -14.89
N SER A 198 -12.30 8.64 -14.44
CA SER A 198 -12.88 9.58 -13.47
C SER A 198 -12.07 9.70 -12.17
N LEU A 199 -11.41 8.62 -11.74
CA LEU A 199 -10.53 8.64 -10.56
C LEU A 199 -9.37 9.64 -10.73
N ILE A 200 -8.77 9.69 -11.92
CA ILE A 200 -7.67 10.62 -12.22
C ILE A 200 -8.22 12.05 -12.25
N GLN A 201 -9.33 12.27 -12.97
CA GLN A 201 -9.98 13.57 -13.06
C GLN A 201 -10.28 14.17 -11.67
N THR A 202 -10.86 13.37 -10.76
CA THR A 202 -11.19 13.81 -9.39
C THR A 202 -9.96 14.31 -8.63
N HIS A 203 -8.84 13.60 -8.72
CA HIS A 203 -7.63 13.96 -7.97
C HIS A 203 -6.85 15.10 -8.65
N ALA A 204 -6.90 15.20 -9.98
CA ALA A 204 -6.37 16.35 -10.71
C ALA A 204 -7.14 17.64 -10.37
N LYS A 205 -8.47 17.56 -10.29
CA LYS A 205 -9.32 18.68 -9.85
C LYS A 205 -8.99 19.13 -8.43
N TRP A 206 -8.82 18.18 -7.52
CA TRP A 206 -8.40 18.47 -6.15
C TRP A 206 -7.02 19.15 -6.11
N ALA A 207 -6.05 18.65 -6.88
CA ALA A 207 -4.70 19.20 -6.93
C ALA A 207 -4.69 20.65 -7.47
N LEU A 208 -5.45 20.94 -8.52
CA LEU A 208 -5.63 22.30 -9.04
C LEU A 208 -6.24 23.23 -7.99
N LYS A 209 -7.31 22.79 -7.31
CA LYS A 209 -7.91 23.56 -6.21
C LYS A 209 -6.90 23.82 -5.10
N LYS A 210 -6.08 22.83 -4.75
CA LYS A 210 -5.04 22.94 -3.72
C LYS A 210 -3.95 23.94 -4.09
N ILE A 211 -3.55 23.99 -5.35
CA ILE A 211 -2.54 24.93 -5.86
C ILE A 211 -3.10 26.37 -5.96
N ASN A 212 -4.38 26.52 -6.30
CA ASN A 212 -5.01 27.83 -6.55
C ASN A 212 -5.59 28.49 -5.29
N ASN A 213 -5.93 27.71 -4.25
CA ASN A 213 -6.45 28.24 -2.99
C ASN A 213 -5.37 28.82 -2.06
N GLU A 214 -4.17 29.05 -2.58
CA GLU A 214 -3.04 29.72 -1.92
C GLU A 214 -2.34 30.75 -2.83
#